data_AF-A0A9C9KQF6-F1
#
_entry.id   AF-A0A9C9KQF6-F1
#
_cell.length_a   1.000
_cell.length_b   1.000
_cell.length_c   1.000
_cell.angle_alpha   90.00
_cell.angle_beta   90.00
_cell.angle_gamma   90.00
#
_symmetry.space_group_name_H-M   'P 1'
#
loop_
_entity.id
_entity.type
_entity.pdbx_description
1 polymer ?
#
loop_
_entity_poly.entity_id
_entity_poly.type
_entity_poly.pdbx_seq_one_letter_code
_entity_poly.pdbx_strand_id
1 'polypeptide(L)'
;MRYIIQYTLPYEHRVMVGIEAESRDAAIAKASDLFDQGDIWQDSEEAPLLCDDFEETGDAGIPLEFTVESEVAGDWPKSDASVTYIRRREAAFLSARLLIEAYHRGEEHAGSIDWDDLDQAYQAALRASGVDVDQKSIKSAKQCAQLVVVLEGGIVQAMIADQPDAAPAVAVADYDTDGYESEELCRITQSDGSQSMALVVEHYVEPTRINLDEIFQKSD
;
A
#
# COMPACT_ATOMS: atom_id res chain seq x y z
N MET A 1 2.84 23.72 -28.57
CA MET A 1 1.68 23.55 -27.68
C MET A 1 1.51 22.07 -27.41
N ARG A 2 1.31 21.67 -26.16
CA ARG A 2 1.03 20.29 -25.75
C ARG A 2 -0.32 20.28 -25.03
N TYR A 3 -1.00 19.13 -24.97
CA TYR A 3 -2.33 19.02 -24.38
C TYR A 3 -2.36 17.88 -23.37
N ILE A 4 -3.02 18.09 -22.24
CA ILE A 4 -3.42 17.02 -21.31
C ILE A 4 -4.79 16.54 -21.76
N ILE A 5 -4.89 15.25 -22.04
CA ILE A 5 -6.11 14.61 -22.53
C ILE A 5 -6.65 13.71 -21.43
N GLN A 6 -7.95 13.84 -21.15
CA GLN A 6 -8.66 13.04 -20.18
C GLN A 6 -9.77 12.24 -20.86
N TYR A 7 -10.00 11.04 -20.34
CA TYR A 7 -11.24 10.28 -20.51
C TYR A 7 -11.60 9.66 -19.16
N THR A 8 -12.82 9.16 -19.02
CA THR A 8 -13.29 8.51 -17.79
C THR A 8 -14.13 7.30 -18.16
N LEU A 9 -13.97 6.21 -17.40
CA LEU A 9 -14.72 4.98 -17.55
C LEU A 9 -15.41 4.66 -16.21
N PRO A 10 -16.69 4.27 -16.23
CA PRO A 10 -17.39 3.79 -15.05
C PRO A 10 -16.97 2.34 -14.75
N TYR A 11 -16.35 2.14 -13.59
CA TYR A 11 -16.00 0.81 -13.09
C TYR A 11 -16.80 0.47 -11.84
N GLU A 12 -17.24 -0.79 -11.76
CA GLU A 12 -17.71 -1.43 -10.55
C GLU A 12 -16.56 -2.24 -9.95
N HIS A 13 -16.24 -2.00 -8.68
CA HIS A 13 -15.28 -2.81 -7.93
C HIS A 13 -15.98 -4.06 -7.41
N ARG A 14 -15.60 -5.23 -7.94
CA ARG A 14 -16.19 -6.51 -7.60
C ARG A 14 -15.22 -7.34 -6.77
N VAL A 15 -15.57 -7.54 -5.51
CA VAL A 15 -14.80 -8.35 -4.56
C VAL A 15 -15.59 -9.59 -4.17
N MET A 16 -14.93 -10.75 -4.15
CA MET A 16 -15.47 -12.01 -3.63
C MET A 16 -14.48 -12.64 -2.67
N VAL A 17 -14.96 -13.05 -1.50
CA VAL A 17 -14.15 -13.74 -0.48
C VAL A 17 -14.77 -15.08 -0.12
N GLY A 18 -13.93 -16.07 0.21
CA GLY A 18 -14.38 -17.33 0.76
C GLY A 18 -14.69 -17.15 2.25
N ILE A 19 -15.88 -17.58 2.69
CA ILE A 19 -16.24 -17.57 4.11
C ILE A 19 -16.82 -18.93 4.47
N GLU A 20 -16.14 -19.62 5.40
CA GLU A 20 -16.68 -20.80 6.04
C GLU A 20 -17.49 -20.39 7.29
N ALA A 21 -18.75 -20.82 7.35
CA ALA A 21 -19.64 -20.58 8.48
C ALA A 21 -20.76 -21.63 8.54
N GLU A 22 -21.37 -21.78 9.71
CA GLU A 22 -22.44 -22.76 9.94
C GLU A 22 -23.77 -22.40 9.25
N SER A 23 -23.93 -21.16 8.81
CA SER A 23 -25.13 -20.68 8.12
C SER A 23 -24.83 -19.48 7.23
N ARG A 24 -25.79 -19.15 6.34
CA ARG A 24 -25.71 -17.97 5.48
C ARG A 24 -25.59 -16.67 6.28
N ASP A 25 -26.41 -16.53 7.33
CA ASP A 25 -26.42 -15.31 8.14
C ASP A 25 -25.12 -15.16 8.92
N ALA A 26 -24.56 -16.28 9.42
CA ALA A 26 -23.24 -16.30 10.06
C ALA A 26 -22.12 -15.94 9.07
N ALA A 27 -22.20 -16.40 7.81
CA ALA A 27 -21.23 -16.03 6.79
C ALA A 27 -21.27 -14.53 6.45
N ILE A 28 -22.47 -13.94 6.37
CA ILE A 28 -22.65 -12.51 6.13
C ILE A 28 -22.13 -11.70 7.31
N ALA A 29 -22.44 -12.11 8.55
CA ALA A 29 -21.93 -11.45 9.75
C ALA A 29 -20.40 -11.49 9.78
N LYS A 30 -19.79 -12.67 9.58
CA LYS A 30 -18.33 -12.81 9.54
C LYS A 30 -17.68 -11.95 8.46
N ALA A 31 -18.28 -11.86 7.27
CA ALA A 31 -17.80 -10.96 6.22
C ALA A 31 -17.90 -9.48 6.63
N SER A 32 -18.99 -9.08 7.29
CA SER A 32 -19.14 -7.70 7.79
C SER A 32 -18.07 -7.38 8.84
N ASP A 33 -17.85 -8.29 9.79
CA ASP A 33 -16.85 -8.10 10.85
C ASP A 33 -15.44 -7.97 10.26
N LEU A 34 -15.08 -8.82 9.28
CA LEU A 34 -13.80 -8.73 8.57
C LEU A 34 -13.66 -7.44 7.75
N PHE A 35 -14.76 -6.95 7.17
CA PHE A 35 -14.75 -5.68 6.44
C PHE A 35 -14.49 -4.52 7.41
N ASP A 36 -15.21 -4.48 8.54
CA ASP A 36 -15.06 -3.44 9.55
C ASP A 36 -13.67 -3.49 10.22
N GLN A 37 -13.05 -4.66 10.31
CA GLN A 37 -11.67 -4.82 10.78
C GLN A 37 -10.62 -4.45 9.73
N GLY A 38 -11.00 -4.34 8.45
CA GLY A 38 -10.08 -4.10 7.34
C GLY A 38 -9.30 -5.34 6.88
N ASP A 39 -9.71 -6.53 7.32
CA ASP A 39 -9.01 -7.79 7.06
C ASP A 39 -9.59 -8.59 5.89
N ILE A 40 -10.80 -8.22 5.42
CA ILE A 40 -11.48 -8.94 4.32
C ILE A 40 -10.70 -8.95 3.00
N TRP A 41 -9.68 -8.09 2.84
CA TRP A 41 -8.87 -7.96 1.61
C TRP A 41 -7.52 -8.69 1.67
N GLN A 42 -7.17 -9.32 2.79
CA GLN A 42 -5.79 -9.74 3.08
C GLN A 42 -5.38 -11.10 2.47
N ASP A 43 -6.24 -11.72 1.66
CA ASP A 43 -6.06 -13.07 1.10
C ASP A 43 -5.50 -14.08 2.11
N SER A 44 -6.31 -14.41 3.12
CA SER A 44 -5.91 -15.32 4.21
C SER A 44 -6.43 -16.74 3.97
N GLU A 45 -5.85 -17.74 4.65
CA GLU A 45 -6.34 -19.12 4.57
C GLU A 45 -7.80 -19.24 5.08
N GLU A 46 -8.18 -18.43 6.06
CA GLU A 46 -9.52 -18.45 6.68
C GLU A 46 -10.57 -17.64 5.91
N ALA A 47 -10.11 -16.64 5.15
CA ALA A 47 -10.93 -15.79 4.29
C ALA A 47 -10.20 -15.51 2.97
N PRO A 48 -10.09 -16.52 2.08
CA PRO A 48 -9.32 -16.38 0.84
C PRO A 48 -9.97 -15.37 -0.09
N LEU A 49 -9.16 -14.53 -0.72
CA LEU A 49 -9.62 -13.54 -1.68
C LEU A 49 -9.83 -14.24 -3.03
N LEU A 50 -11.08 -14.46 -3.41
CA LEU A 50 -11.45 -15.21 -4.61
C LEU A 50 -11.54 -14.33 -5.86
N CYS A 51 -11.84 -13.06 -5.67
CA CYS A 51 -11.87 -12.06 -6.73
C CYS A 51 -11.67 -10.67 -6.14
N ASP A 52 -10.85 -9.87 -6.80
CA ASP A 52 -10.70 -8.45 -6.57
C ASP A 52 -10.41 -7.84 -7.95
N ASP A 53 -11.46 -7.36 -8.60
CA ASP A 53 -11.37 -6.84 -9.96
C ASP A 53 -12.28 -5.64 -10.17
N PHE A 54 -11.96 -4.83 -11.17
CA PHE A 54 -12.79 -3.72 -11.62
C PHE A 54 -13.43 -4.09 -12.96
N GLU A 55 -14.76 -4.23 -12.95
CA GLU A 55 -15.53 -4.50 -14.16
C GLU A 55 -16.06 -3.18 -14.72
N GLU A 56 -15.80 -2.90 -16.00
CA GLU A 56 -16.37 -1.72 -16.68
C GLU A 56 -17.88 -1.92 -16.83
N THR A 57 -18.69 -1.05 -16.22
CA THR A 57 -20.14 -1.18 -16.22
C THR A 57 -20.83 0.15 -16.45
N GLY A 58 -21.93 0.14 -17.21
CA GLY A 58 -22.80 1.32 -17.36
C GLY A 58 -22.68 2.11 -18.66
N ASP A 59 -21.73 1.78 -19.53
CA ASP A 59 -21.50 2.45 -20.82
C ASP A 59 -21.33 1.48 -22.00
N ALA A 60 -21.71 0.21 -21.83
CA ALA A 60 -21.68 -0.78 -22.90
C ALA A 60 -22.40 -0.27 -24.18
N GLY A 61 -21.64 -0.07 -25.24
CA GLY A 61 -22.12 0.45 -26.53
C GLY A 61 -22.04 1.97 -26.71
N ILE A 62 -21.55 2.71 -25.72
CA ILE A 62 -21.21 4.13 -25.83
C ILE A 62 -19.75 4.26 -26.26
N PRO A 63 -19.43 4.99 -27.33
CA PRO A 63 -18.04 5.24 -27.71
C PRO A 63 -17.31 6.07 -26.66
N LEU A 64 -16.07 5.68 -26.34
CA LEU A 64 -15.19 6.44 -25.46
C LEU A 64 -14.89 7.84 -26.03
N GLU A 65 -15.15 8.87 -25.23
CA GLU A 65 -14.88 10.27 -25.60
C GLU A 65 -13.64 10.82 -24.89
N PHE A 66 -12.80 11.54 -25.64
CA PHE A 66 -11.61 12.21 -25.13
C PHE A 66 -11.85 13.71 -25.04
N THR A 67 -11.41 14.31 -23.95
CA THR A 67 -11.51 15.75 -23.70
C THR A 67 -10.12 16.36 -23.45
N VAL A 68 -9.94 17.62 -23.84
CA VAL A 68 -8.73 18.37 -23.47
C VAL A 68 -8.96 18.95 -22.08
N GLU A 69 -8.21 18.45 -21.10
CA GLU A 69 -8.25 18.96 -19.73
C GLU A 69 -7.48 20.29 -19.62
N SER A 70 -6.29 20.37 -20.23
CA SER A 70 -5.49 21.60 -20.23
C SER A 70 -4.47 21.68 -21.37
N GLU A 71 -4.00 22.89 -21.64
CA GLU A 71 -2.88 23.16 -22.56
C GLU A 71 -1.59 23.39 -21.77
N VAL A 72 -0.50 22.75 -22.20
CA VAL A 72 0.81 22.82 -21.55
C VAL A 72 1.80 23.55 -22.46
N ALA A 73 2.34 24.65 -21.93
CA ALA A 73 3.45 25.38 -22.51
C ALA A 73 4.73 25.11 -21.70
N GLY A 74 5.66 24.33 -22.26
CA GLY A 74 6.90 23.94 -21.58
C GLY A 74 6.90 22.48 -21.14
N ASP A 75 7.42 22.22 -19.95
CA ASP A 75 7.54 20.88 -19.38
C ASP A 75 6.20 20.33 -18.89
N TRP A 76 6.09 19.01 -18.85
CA TRP A 76 4.90 18.32 -18.32
C TRP A 76 4.75 18.57 -16.82
N PRO A 77 3.52 18.63 -16.28
CA PRO A 77 3.33 18.67 -14.84
C PRO A 77 3.92 17.42 -14.17
N LYS A 78 4.21 17.54 -12.87
CA LYS A 78 4.60 16.40 -12.05
C LYS A 78 3.51 15.34 -12.14
N SER A 79 3.91 14.09 -12.35
CA SER A 79 2.97 12.97 -12.38
C SER A 79 2.29 12.79 -11.02
N ASP A 80 1.04 12.36 -11.05
CA ASP A 80 0.29 11.99 -9.85
C ASP A 80 0.94 10.83 -9.07
N ALA A 81 0.59 10.70 -7.79
CA ALA A 81 1.06 9.61 -6.93
C ALA A 81 0.72 8.22 -7.49
N SER A 82 -0.42 8.07 -8.17
CA SER A 82 -0.81 6.83 -8.87
C SER A 82 0.22 6.38 -9.90
N VAL A 83 0.80 7.32 -10.66
CA VAL A 83 1.86 7.02 -11.64
C VAL A 83 3.15 6.60 -10.95
N THR A 84 3.46 7.21 -9.81
CA THR A 84 4.62 6.81 -8.98
C THR A 84 4.43 5.39 -8.46
N TYR A 85 3.23 5.05 -7.99
CA TYR A 85 2.87 3.70 -7.56
C TYR A 85 3.02 2.67 -8.69
N ILE A 86 2.47 2.97 -9.88
CA ILE A 86 2.60 2.09 -11.06
C ILE A 86 4.09 1.82 -11.37
N ARG A 87 4.91 2.87 -11.45
CA ARG A 87 6.34 2.73 -11.74
C ARG A 87 7.09 1.91 -10.69
N ARG A 88 6.75 2.09 -9.41
CA ARG A 88 7.35 1.28 -8.31
C ARG A 88 6.95 -0.17 -8.41
N ARG A 89 5.65 -0.45 -8.66
CA ARG A 89 5.14 -1.81 -8.84
C ARG A 89 5.79 -2.51 -10.03
N GLU A 90 5.89 -1.83 -11.17
CA GLU A 90 6.59 -2.35 -12.35
C GLU A 90 8.07 -2.65 -12.07
N ALA A 91 8.75 -1.76 -11.34
CA ALA A 91 10.14 -1.97 -10.92
C ALA A 91 10.29 -3.17 -9.98
N ALA A 92 9.33 -3.41 -9.08
CA ALA A 92 9.32 -4.57 -8.19
C ALA A 92 9.21 -5.88 -8.99
N PHE A 93 8.26 -5.96 -9.92
CA PHE A 93 8.12 -7.10 -10.82
C PHE A 93 9.36 -7.31 -11.70
N LEU A 94 9.94 -6.22 -12.22
CA LEU A 94 11.17 -6.29 -12.99
C LEU A 94 12.34 -6.84 -12.16
N SER A 95 12.48 -6.39 -10.91
CA SER A 95 13.51 -6.88 -9.99
C SER A 95 13.39 -8.38 -9.76
N ALA A 96 12.18 -8.87 -9.46
CA ALA A 96 11.93 -10.30 -9.25
C ALA A 96 12.28 -11.12 -10.51
N ARG A 97 11.86 -10.64 -11.69
CA ARG A 97 12.18 -11.30 -12.97
C ARG A 97 13.68 -11.36 -13.22
N LEU A 98 14.39 -10.24 -13.05
CA LEU A 98 15.84 -10.18 -13.26
C LEU A 98 16.59 -11.10 -12.30
N LEU A 99 16.14 -11.21 -11.05
CA LEU A 99 16.73 -12.13 -10.07
C LEU A 99 16.56 -13.60 -10.49
N ILE A 100 15.37 -13.98 -10.95
CA ILE A 100 15.10 -15.33 -11.47
C ILE A 100 15.97 -15.62 -12.70
N GLU A 101 16.07 -14.66 -13.62
CA GLU A 101 16.92 -14.79 -14.81
C GLU A 101 18.41 -14.91 -14.46
N ALA A 102 18.90 -14.11 -13.50
CA ALA A 102 20.27 -14.19 -13.00
C ALA A 102 20.58 -15.56 -12.39
N TYR A 103 19.64 -16.10 -11.62
CA TYR A 103 19.76 -17.43 -11.02
C TYR A 103 19.83 -18.51 -12.11
N HIS A 104 18.92 -18.50 -13.08
CA HIS A 104 18.93 -19.45 -14.19
C HIS A 104 20.22 -19.40 -15.01
N ARG A 105 20.69 -18.19 -15.36
CA ARG A 105 21.99 -18.02 -16.03
C ARG A 105 23.13 -18.57 -15.17
N GLY A 106 23.10 -18.36 -13.86
CA GLY A 106 24.08 -18.93 -12.94
C GLY A 106 24.11 -20.45 -12.95
N GLU A 107 22.94 -21.12 -12.96
CA GLU A 107 22.86 -22.58 -13.07
C GLU A 107 23.48 -23.11 -14.37
N GLU A 108 23.25 -22.42 -15.49
CA GLU A 108 23.89 -22.75 -16.78
C GLU A 108 25.42 -22.58 -16.75
N HIS A 109 25.92 -21.70 -15.88
CA HIS A 109 27.35 -21.44 -15.65
C HIS A 109 27.88 -22.13 -14.38
N ALA A 110 27.44 -23.37 -14.14
CA ALA A 110 27.93 -24.22 -13.03
C ALA A 110 27.74 -23.60 -11.63
N GLY A 111 26.68 -22.81 -11.45
CA GLY A 111 26.34 -22.13 -10.19
C GLY A 111 27.02 -20.77 -10.00
N SER A 112 27.69 -20.22 -11.03
CA SER A 112 28.33 -18.91 -10.96
C SER A 112 27.42 -17.82 -11.50
N ILE A 113 26.86 -16.99 -10.62
CA ILE A 113 26.04 -15.82 -10.98
C ILE A 113 26.96 -14.62 -11.31
N ASP A 114 26.66 -13.89 -12.39
CA ASP A 114 27.34 -12.65 -12.74
C ASP A 114 26.88 -11.49 -11.85
N TRP A 115 27.83 -10.66 -11.40
CA TRP A 115 27.52 -9.48 -10.60
C TRP A 115 26.73 -8.43 -11.41
N ASP A 116 26.98 -8.31 -12.71
CA ASP A 116 26.24 -7.36 -13.56
C ASP A 116 24.74 -7.73 -13.64
N ASP A 117 24.41 -9.02 -13.50
CA ASP A 117 23.03 -9.50 -13.48
C ASP A 117 22.34 -9.16 -12.15
N LEU A 118 23.05 -9.34 -11.03
CA LEU A 118 22.55 -8.96 -9.70
C LEU A 118 22.43 -7.45 -9.55
N ASP A 119 23.36 -6.68 -10.10
CA ASP A 119 23.33 -5.22 -10.07
C ASP A 119 22.09 -4.69 -10.80
N GLN A 120 21.72 -5.28 -11.94
CA GLN A 120 20.50 -4.89 -12.66
C GLN A 120 19.23 -5.15 -11.83
N ALA A 121 19.14 -6.31 -11.16
CA ALA A 121 18.03 -6.64 -10.27
C ALA A 121 17.99 -5.65 -9.08
N TYR A 122 19.14 -5.38 -8.47
CA TYR A 122 19.26 -4.42 -7.37
C TYR A 122 18.83 -3.01 -7.75
N GLN A 123 19.22 -2.52 -8.93
CA GLN A 123 18.80 -1.21 -9.43
C GLN A 123 17.30 -1.13 -9.70
N ALA A 124 16.66 -2.23 -10.11
CA ALA A 124 15.21 -2.30 -10.20
C ALA A 124 14.56 -2.28 -8.80
N ALA A 125 15.13 -3.00 -7.83
CA ALA A 125 14.66 -3.01 -6.45
C ALA A 125 14.72 -1.62 -5.79
N LEU A 126 15.81 -0.86 -6.00
CA LEU A 126 15.92 0.51 -5.48
C LEU A 126 14.85 1.45 -6.05
N ARG A 127 14.55 1.33 -7.34
CA ARG A 127 13.46 2.07 -7.97
C ARG A 127 12.10 1.67 -7.41
N ALA A 128 11.91 0.39 -7.08
CA ALA A 128 10.69 -0.10 -6.45
C ALA A 128 10.50 0.44 -5.03
N SER A 129 11.57 0.48 -4.22
CA SER A 129 11.54 1.03 -2.86
C SER A 129 11.42 2.56 -2.82
N GLY A 130 11.68 3.24 -3.95
CA GLY A 130 11.68 4.69 -4.02
C GLY A 130 12.97 5.33 -3.48
N VAL A 131 14.02 4.54 -3.31
CA VAL A 131 15.35 5.02 -2.95
C VAL A 131 16.01 5.59 -4.21
N ASP A 132 16.23 6.90 -4.23
CA ASP A 132 16.82 7.59 -5.36
C ASP A 132 18.33 7.31 -5.46
N VAL A 133 18.77 6.66 -6.54
CA VAL A 133 20.13 6.11 -6.71
C VAL A 133 21.16 7.21 -7.04
N ASP A 134 20.72 8.40 -7.43
CA ASP A 134 21.61 9.53 -7.73
C ASP A 134 22.11 10.29 -6.49
N GLN A 135 21.67 9.93 -5.28
CA GLN A 135 22.24 10.47 -4.04
C GLN A 135 23.42 9.62 -3.55
N LYS A 136 24.54 9.69 -4.26
CA LYS A 136 25.87 9.48 -3.65
C LYS A 136 26.12 10.58 -2.60
N SER A 137 25.54 10.43 -1.43
CA SER A 137 26.07 11.04 -0.20
C SER A 137 25.68 10.21 1.02
N ILE A 138 26.73 9.66 1.62
CA ILE A 138 26.86 9.19 3.00
C ILE A 138 25.78 9.74 3.94
N LYS A 139 25.05 8.80 4.58
CA LYS A 139 24.24 8.92 5.82
C LYS A 139 24.31 10.30 6.51
N SER A 140 23.29 11.14 6.31
CA SER A 140 22.50 11.56 7.47
C SER A 140 21.32 10.60 7.51
N ALA A 141 21.07 9.92 8.63
CA ALA A 141 19.80 9.24 8.81
C ALA A 141 18.70 10.28 8.59
N LYS A 142 18.01 10.24 7.45
CA LYS A 142 16.88 11.14 7.22
C LYS A 142 15.87 10.75 8.29
N GLN A 143 15.61 11.64 9.22
CA GLN A 143 14.62 11.42 10.26
C GLN A 143 13.25 11.48 9.58
N CYS A 144 12.35 10.54 9.89
CA CYS A 144 10.94 10.69 9.54
C CYS A 144 10.42 12.00 10.15
N ALA A 145 10.10 12.96 9.29
CA ALA A 145 9.65 14.28 9.70
C ALA A 145 8.13 14.35 9.71
N GLN A 146 7.48 13.54 8.87
CA GLN A 146 6.04 13.54 8.68
C GLN A 146 5.52 12.11 8.69
N LEU A 147 4.66 11.81 9.65
CA LEU A 147 3.87 10.58 9.73
C LEU A 147 2.40 10.97 9.76
N VAL A 148 1.61 10.36 8.89
CA VAL A 148 0.16 10.51 8.83
C VAL A 148 -0.48 9.19 9.18
N VAL A 149 -1.45 9.26 10.09
CA VAL A 149 -2.38 8.18 10.37
C VAL A 149 -3.69 8.51 9.65
N VAL A 150 -4.07 7.68 8.68
CA VAL A 150 -5.33 7.82 7.97
C VAL A 150 -6.40 7.05 8.74
N LEU A 151 -7.41 7.77 9.23
CA LEU A 151 -8.54 7.21 9.97
C LEU A 151 -9.83 7.39 9.17
N GLU A 152 -10.61 6.33 9.04
CA GLU A 152 -11.97 6.37 8.50
C GLU A 152 -12.87 5.47 9.35
N GLY A 153 -14.03 5.99 9.76
CA GLY A 153 -14.98 5.22 10.58
C GLY A 153 -14.48 4.81 11.97
N GLY A 154 -13.37 5.38 12.45
CA GLY A 154 -12.71 4.96 13.71
C GLY A 154 -11.58 3.95 13.51
N ILE A 155 -11.38 3.46 12.29
CA ILE A 155 -10.39 2.44 11.96
C ILE A 155 -9.17 3.07 11.27
N VAL A 156 -8.00 2.54 11.56
CA VAL A 156 -6.74 2.93 10.93
C VAL A 156 -6.64 2.26 9.56
N GLN A 157 -6.78 3.05 8.51
CA GLN A 157 -6.73 2.58 7.12
C GLN A 157 -5.30 2.54 6.57
N ALA A 158 -4.43 3.48 6.99
CA ALA A 158 -3.04 3.52 6.56
C ALA A 158 -2.14 4.32 7.52
N MET A 159 -0.88 3.92 7.58
CA MET A 159 0.22 4.69 8.18
C MET A 159 1.17 5.11 7.08
N ILE A 160 1.33 6.42 6.85
CA ILE A 160 2.08 6.94 5.70
C ILE A 160 3.15 7.89 6.20
N ALA A 161 4.41 7.70 5.77
CA ALA A 161 5.50 8.60 6.13
C ALA A 161 6.30 9.12 4.94
N ASP A 162 6.89 10.30 5.09
CA ASP A 162 7.82 10.90 4.13
C ASP A 162 9.13 10.09 4.01
N GLN A 163 9.53 9.42 5.10
CA GLN A 163 10.67 8.50 5.16
C GLN A 163 10.26 7.22 5.92
N PRO A 164 9.59 6.24 5.26
CA PRO A 164 9.06 5.04 5.92
C PRO A 164 10.15 4.21 6.59
N ASP A 165 11.33 4.08 5.98
CA ASP A 165 12.47 3.34 6.53
C ASP A 165 13.08 3.97 7.80
N ALA A 166 12.75 5.23 8.06
CA ALA A 166 13.20 5.97 9.24
C ALA A 166 12.04 6.38 10.16
N ALA A 167 10.83 5.88 9.89
CA ALA A 167 9.67 6.10 10.73
C ALA A 167 9.83 5.31 12.04
N PRO A 168 9.32 5.84 13.17
CA PRO A 168 9.23 5.06 14.38
C PRO A 168 8.30 3.85 14.16
N ALA A 169 8.47 2.79 14.96
CA ALA A 169 7.44 1.76 15.06
C ALA A 169 6.14 2.39 15.56
N VAL A 170 5.03 2.11 14.89
CA VAL A 170 3.72 2.65 15.22
C VAL A 170 2.81 1.50 15.57
N ALA A 171 2.23 1.57 16.77
CA ALA A 171 1.19 0.66 17.21
C ALA A 171 -0.03 1.47 17.64
N VAL A 172 -1.21 0.93 17.35
CA VAL A 172 -2.50 1.50 17.75
C VAL A 172 -3.02 0.65 18.89
N ALA A 173 -3.30 1.29 20.03
CA ALA A 173 -3.87 0.63 21.19
C ALA A 173 -5.35 1.04 21.29
N ASP A 174 -6.24 0.11 20.97
CA ASP A 174 -7.67 0.29 21.16
C ASP A 174 -8.09 -0.24 22.53
N TYR A 175 -8.69 0.64 23.33
CA TYR A 175 -9.17 0.31 24.68
C TYR A 175 -10.64 -0.11 24.69
N ASP A 176 -11.32 -0.03 23.54
CA ASP A 176 -12.60 -0.71 23.37
C ASP A 176 -12.34 -2.21 23.16
N THR A 177 -12.55 -2.98 24.23
CA THR A 177 -12.28 -4.43 24.23
C THR A 177 -13.54 -5.25 23.99
N ASP A 178 -14.68 -4.61 23.75
CA ASP A 178 -15.95 -5.32 23.57
C ASP A 178 -15.88 -6.16 22.29
N GLY A 179 -16.03 -7.48 22.45
CA GLY A 179 -16.02 -8.43 21.33
C GLY A 179 -14.69 -9.16 21.08
N TYR A 180 -13.62 -8.82 21.82
CA TYR A 180 -12.31 -9.49 21.70
C TYR A 180 -12.06 -10.52 22.80
N GLU A 181 -11.37 -11.61 22.46
CA GLU A 181 -10.99 -12.63 23.42
C GLU A 181 -9.83 -12.17 24.30
N SER A 182 -9.78 -12.65 25.56
CA SER A 182 -8.76 -12.20 26.53
C SER A 182 -7.31 -12.48 26.11
N GLU A 183 -7.10 -13.40 25.18
CA GLU A 183 -5.81 -13.81 24.63
C GLU A 183 -5.32 -12.87 23.51
N GLU A 184 -6.24 -12.14 22.88
CA GLU A 184 -5.97 -11.15 21.82
C GLU A 184 -5.61 -9.78 22.41
N LEU A 185 -5.90 -9.59 23.70
CA LEU A 185 -5.71 -8.32 24.41
C LEU A 185 -4.35 -8.24 25.10
N CYS A 186 -3.68 -7.10 24.90
CA CYS A 186 -2.44 -6.76 25.58
C CYS A 186 -2.70 -6.05 26.90
N ARG A 187 -1.95 -6.42 27.96
CA ARG A 187 -1.90 -5.66 29.21
C ARG A 187 -0.96 -4.46 29.07
N ILE A 188 -1.51 -3.26 29.11
CA ILE A 188 -0.77 -2.01 29.04
C ILE A 188 -0.71 -1.36 30.42
N THR A 189 0.51 -1.10 30.89
CA THR A 189 0.75 -0.31 32.10
C THR A 189 0.50 1.17 31.80
N GLN A 190 -0.46 1.75 32.52
CA GLN A 190 -0.86 3.14 32.37
C GLN A 190 0.11 4.07 33.13
N SER A 191 0.02 5.38 32.87
CA SER A 191 0.90 6.38 33.49
C SER A 191 0.78 6.47 35.01
N ASP A 192 -0.33 6.01 35.59
CA ASP A 192 -0.59 5.95 37.02
C ASP A 192 -0.16 4.62 37.67
N GLY A 193 0.42 3.70 36.87
CA GLY A 193 0.84 2.36 37.30
C GLY A 193 -0.27 1.31 37.31
N SER A 194 -1.52 1.69 36.99
CA SER A 194 -2.60 0.72 36.78
C SER A 194 -2.39 -0.10 35.49
N GLN A 195 -3.16 -1.18 35.35
CA GLN A 195 -3.14 -2.04 34.16
C GLN A 195 -4.50 -1.96 33.47
N SER A 196 -4.49 -1.77 32.16
CA SER A 196 -5.67 -1.88 31.29
C SER A 196 -5.43 -2.89 30.19
N MET A 197 -6.50 -3.52 29.70
CA MET A 197 -6.45 -4.36 28.51
C MET A 197 -6.71 -3.47 27.29
N ALA A 198 -6.01 -3.74 26.18
CA ALA A 198 -6.22 -3.09 24.90
C ALA A 198 -5.89 -4.06 23.77
N LEU A 199 -6.60 -3.96 22.65
CA LEU A 199 -6.13 -4.56 21.40
C LEU A 199 -4.97 -3.71 20.88
N VAL A 200 -3.84 -4.34 20.57
CA VAL A 200 -2.66 -3.62 20.05
C VAL A 200 -2.30 -4.18 18.69
N VAL A 201 -2.45 -3.34 17.67
CA VAL A 201 -2.09 -3.67 16.29
C VAL A 201 -0.87 -2.85 15.89
N GLU A 202 0.22 -3.54 15.53
CA GLU A 202 1.39 -2.92 14.93
C GLU A 202 1.11 -2.68 13.44
N HIS A 203 1.30 -1.45 12.98
CA HIS A 203 1.07 -1.10 11.58
C HIS A 203 2.37 -0.88 10.84
N TYR A 204 2.45 -1.45 9.63
CA TYR A 204 3.54 -1.15 8.71
C TYR A 204 3.41 0.28 8.18
N VAL A 205 4.49 1.05 8.26
CA VAL A 205 4.53 2.41 7.71
C VAL A 205 4.80 2.32 6.21
N GLU A 206 3.77 2.64 5.44
CA GLU A 206 3.82 2.59 3.99
C GLU A 206 4.57 3.80 3.40
N PRO A 207 5.22 3.64 2.23
CA PRO A 207 5.71 4.76 1.46
C PRO A 207 4.58 5.72 1.05
N THR A 208 4.86 7.02 0.96
CA THR A 208 3.89 8.05 0.57
C THR A 208 3.05 7.66 -0.66
N ARG A 209 1.73 7.47 -0.44
CA ARG A 209 0.71 7.28 -1.50
C ARG A 209 -0.14 8.53 -1.74
N ILE A 210 -0.03 9.53 -0.85
CA ILE A 210 -0.76 10.80 -0.88
C ILE A 210 0.21 11.98 -0.70
N ASN A 211 -0.20 13.18 -1.11
CA ASN A 211 0.62 14.39 -0.97
C ASN A 211 0.64 14.87 0.49
N LEU A 212 1.73 14.60 1.22
CA LEU A 212 1.87 15.00 2.62
C LEU A 212 1.96 16.53 2.80
N ASP A 213 2.45 17.26 1.79
CA ASP A 213 2.58 18.72 1.88
C ASP A 213 1.21 19.41 2.00
N GLU A 214 0.16 18.82 1.43
CA GLU A 214 -1.23 19.32 1.55
C GLU A 214 -1.82 19.09 2.95
N ILE A 215 -1.39 18.03 3.63
CA ILE A 215 -1.87 17.66 4.97
C ILE A 215 -1.22 18.55 6.03
N PHE A 216 0.06 18.88 5.86
CA PHE A 216 0.84 19.67 6.82
C PHE A 216 0.94 21.16 6.47
N GLN A 217 0.08 21.69 5.59
CA GLN A 217 0.05 23.13 5.33
C GLN A 217 -0.24 23.89 6.62
N LYS A 218 0.56 24.92 6.90
CA LYS A 218 0.22 25.87 7.98
C LYS A 218 -1.05 26.61 7.56
N SER A 219 -2.07 26.52 8.40
CA SER A 219 -3.24 27.39 8.29
C SER A 219 -2.80 28.83 8.57
N ASP A 220 -3.08 29.73 7.62
CA ASP A 220 -2.95 31.18 7.79
C ASP A 220 -4.02 31.73 8.75
#